data_AF-A0A7W8XVA5-F1
#
_entry.id   AF-A0A7W8XVA5-F1
#
_cell.length_a   1.000
_cell.length_b   1.000
_cell.length_c   1.000
_cell.angle_alpha   90.00
_cell.angle_beta   90.00
_cell.angle_gamma   90.00
#
_symmetry.space_group_name_H-M   'P 1'
#
loop_
_entity.id
_entity.type
_entity.pdbx_description
1 polymer ?
#
loop_
_entity_poly.entity_id
_entity_poly.type
_entity_poly.pdbx_seq_one_letter_code
_entity_poly.pdbx_strand_id
1 'polypeptide(L)' 'MFARNLKAARQAKGLSQEELAFEAGIDRTYISSLERSVYNASIDVVDRLATVLGVEASELLKRRPETKIEPLR' A
#
# COMPACT_ATOMS: atom_id res chain seq x y z
N MET A 1 -8.99 -0.21 2.13
CA MET A 1 -8.54 -1.17 1.09
C MET A 1 -7.11 -0.87 0.67
N PHE A 2 -6.89 0.19 -0.11
CA PHE A 2 -5.58 0.58 -0.64
C PHE A 2 -4.47 0.65 0.42
N ALA A 3 -4.68 1.44 1.48
CA ALA A 3 -3.71 1.60 2.58
C ALA A 3 -3.19 0.28 3.17
N ARG A 4 -4.09 -0.70 3.37
CA ARG A 4 -3.73 -2.03 3.88
C ARG A 4 -2.91 -2.83 2.88
N ASN A 5 -3.31 -2.80 1.60
CA ASN A 5 -2.62 -3.52 0.54
C ASN A 5 -1.23 -2.91 0.29
N LEU A 6 -1.12 -1.58 0.26
CA LEU A 6 0.14 -0.85 0.13
C LEU A 6 1.10 -1.23 1.25
N LYS A 7 0.64 -1.16 2.52
CA LYS A 7 1.46 -1.54 3.67
C LYS A 7 1.91 -3.00 3.61
N ALA A 8 1.00 -3.91 3.24
CA ALA A 8 1.31 -5.34 3.13
C ALA A 8 2.34 -5.62 2.03
N ALA A 9 2.17 -5.02 0.84
CA ALA A 9 3.12 -5.17 -0.26
C ALA A 9 4.49 -4.58 0.08
N ARG A 10 4.53 -3.39 0.70
CA ARG A 10 5.77 -2.77 1.18
C ARG A 10 6.51 -3.67 2.17
N GLN A 11 5.79 -4.20 3.16
CA GLN A 11 6.37 -5.09 4.16
C GLN A 11 6.85 -6.42 3.55
N ALA A 12 6.11 -6.97 2.59
CA ALA A 12 6.53 -8.18 1.86
C ALA A 12 7.81 -7.97 1.04
N LYS A 13 8.02 -6.75 0.52
CA LYS A 13 9.26 -6.36 -0.16
C LYS A 13 10.41 -5.99 0.80
N GLY A 14 10.14 -5.91 2.10
CA GLY A 14 11.14 -5.57 3.11
C GLY A 14 11.52 -4.09 3.15
N LEU A 15 10.75 -3.21 2.51
CA LEU A 15 11.06 -1.78 2.44
C LEU A 15 10.51 -1.02 3.65
N SER A 16 11.26 -0.05 4.15
CA SER A 16 10.77 1.02 5.01
C SER A 16 9.90 2.01 4.21
N GLN A 17 9.16 2.88 4.92
CA GLN A 17 8.41 3.95 4.24
C GLN A 17 9.34 4.94 3.52
N GLU A 18 10.54 5.14 4.03
CA GLU A 18 11.54 6.04 3.46
C GLU A 18 12.15 5.46 2.18
N GLU A 19 12.50 4.18 2.17
CA GLU A 19 12.99 3.50 0.97
C GLU A 19 11.92 3.46 -0.13
N LEU A 20 10.67 3.11 0.20
CA LEU A 20 9.57 3.14 -0.77
C LEU A 20 9.35 4.56 -1.33
N ALA A 21 9.40 5.58 -0.47
CA ALA A 21 9.25 6.97 -0.89
C ALA A 21 10.36 7.39 -1.84
N PHE A 22 11.60 7.05 -1.51
CA PHE A 22 12.79 7.33 -2.32
C PHE A 22 12.72 6.63 -3.69
N GLU A 23 12.46 5.33 -3.72
CA GLU A 23 12.36 4.56 -4.96
C GLU A 23 11.17 5.02 -5.84
N ALA A 24 10.06 5.41 -5.23
CA ALA A 24 8.89 5.93 -5.94
C ALA A 24 8.97 7.44 -6.25
N GLY A 25 10.04 8.13 -5.85
CA GLY A 25 10.19 9.57 -6.08
C GLY A 25 9.01 10.38 -5.53
N ILE A 26 8.49 10.01 -4.36
CA ILE A 26 7.41 10.73 -3.66
C ILE A 26 7.79 11.02 -2.22
N ASP A 27 7.08 11.96 -1.59
CA ASP A 27 7.37 12.36 -0.22
C ASP A 27 7.06 11.24 0.79
N ARG A 28 7.98 11.00 1.73
CA ARG A 28 7.82 9.98 2.80
C ARG A 28 6.58 10.22 3.66
N THR A 29 6.25 11.48 3.95
CA THR A 29 5.03 11.85 4.70
C THR A 29 3.78 11.54 3.90
N TYR A 30 3.84 11.59 2.57
CA TYR A 30 2.75 11.16 1.71
C TYR A 30 2.55 9.64 1.77
N ILE A 31 3.62 8.83 1.68
CA ILE A 31 3.56 7.37 1.94
C ILE A 31 2.91 7.07 3.29
N SER A 32 3.39 7.73 4.35
CA SER A 32 2.84 7.56 5.70
C SER A 32 1.35 7.92 5.79
N SER A 33 0.92 8.95 5.05
CA SER A 33 -0.48 9.37 4.99
C SER A 33 -1.34 8.39 4.19
N LEU A 34 -0.83 7.82 3.10
CA LEU A 34 -1.48 6.79 2.31
C LEU A 34 -1.70 5.51 3.14
N GLU A 35 -0.67 5.03 3.86
CA GLU A 35 -0.78 3.82 4.70
C GLU A 35 -1.72 3.99 5.90
N ARG A 36 -1.97 5.23 6.33
CA ARG A 36 -2.93 5.57 7.38
C ARG A 36 -4.31 5.94 6.85
N SER A 37 -4.54 5.88 5.53
CA SER A 37 -5.79 6.30 4.88
C SER A 37 -6.17 7.78 5.13
N VAL A 38 -5.18 8.65 5.37
CA VAL A 38 -5.40 10.09 5.54
C VAL A 38 -5.62 10.76 4.18
N TYR A 39 -4.94 10.29 3.14
CA TYR A 39 -5.10 10.75 1.77
C TYR A 39 -5.42 9.61 0.81
N ASN A 40 -6.06 9.96 -0.30
CA ASN A 40 -6.23 9.09 -1.44
C ASN A 40 -5.01 9.19 -2.37
N ALA A 41 -4.64 8.08 -2.99
CA ALA A 41 -3.66 8.06 -4.07
C ALA A 41 -4.33 8.42 -5.40
N SER A 42 -3.67 9.21 -6.24
CA SER A 42 -4.04 9.31 -7.66
C SER A 42 -3.69 8.00 -8.39
N ILE A 43 -4.24 7.79 -9.58
CA ILE A 43 -3.93 6.61 -10.41
C ILE A 43 -2.42 6.56 -10.72
N ASP A 44 -1.79 7.68 -11.04
CA ASP A 44 -0.34 7.75 -11.31
C ASP A 44 0.50 7.33 -10.10
N VAL A 45 0.06 7.69 -8.89
CA VAL A 45 0.72 7.28 -7.64
C VAL A 45 0.55 5.78 -7.42
N VAL A 46 -0.64 5.23 -7.69
CA VAL A 46 -0.88 3.77 -7.58
C VAL A 46 0.03 3.01 -8.53
N ASP A 47 0.11 3.42 -9.80
CA ASP A 47 0.94 2.77 -10.82
C ASP A 47 2.43 2.82 -10.47
N ARG A 48 2.91 3.99 -10.02
CA ARG A 48 4.30 4.17 -9.60
C ARG A 48 4.66 3.30 -8.39
N LEU A 49 3.78 3.26 -7.39
CA LEU A 49 3.96 2.42 -6.21
C LEU A 49 3.94 0.94 -6.57
N ALA A 50 3.02 0.52 -7.45
CA ALA A 50 2.92 -0.85 -7.93
C ALA A 50 4.21 -1.29 -8.64
N THR A 51 4.74 -0.42 -9.53
CA THR A 51 6.02 -0.63 -10.22
C THR A 51 7.17 -0.83 -9.24
N VAL A 52 7.32 0.09 -8.27
CA VAL A 52 8.37 -0.01 -7.25
C VAL A 52 8.18 -1.23 -6.36
N LEU A 53 6.95 -1.64 -6.07
CA LEU A 53 6.67 -2.82 -5.25
C LEU A 53 6.78 -4.14 -6.03
N GLY A 54 6.86 -4.10 -7.36
CA GLY A 54 6.89 -5.28 -8.22
C GLY A 54 5.59 -6.08 -8.19
N VAL A 55 4.45 -5.38 -8.06
CA VAL A 55 3.11 -5.97 -8.05
C VAL A 55 2.23 -5.30 -9.10
N GLU A 56 1.15 -5.96 -9.50
CA GLU A 56 0.13 -5.33 -10.33
C GLU A 56 -0.61 -4.24 -9.55
N ALA A 57 -0.93 -3.10 -10.19
CA ALA A 57 -1.72 -2.03 -9.58
C ALA A 57 -3.07 -2.53 -9.04
N SER A 58 -3.65 -3.53 -9.70
CA SER A 58 -4.89 -4.18 -9.27
C SER A 58 -4.78 -4.87 -7.90
N GLU A 59 -3.59 -5.33 -7.49
CA GLU A 59 -3.38 -5.91 -6.17
C GLU A 59 -3.49 -4.87 -5.07
N LEU A 60 -3.01 -3.64 -5.32
CA LEU A 60 -3.15 -2.53 -4.39
C LEU A 60 -4.63 -2.13 -4.24
N LEU A 61 -5.45 -2.34 -5.27
CA LEU A 61 -6.87 -2.01 -5.31
C LEU A 61 -7.81 -3.19 -5.03
N LYS A 62 -7.28 -4.36 -4.68
CA LYS A 62 -8.11 -5.55 -4.42
C LYS A 62 -8.83 -5.44 -3.08
N ARG A 63 -10.16 -5.55 -3.09
CA ARG A 63 -10.94 -5.76 -1.86
C ARG A 63 -10.67 -7.17 -1.36
N ARG A 64 -10.06 -7.31 -0.19
CA ARG A 64 -10.01 -8.59 0.53
C ARG A 64 -11.25 -8.69 1.41
N PRO A 65 -11.99 -9.81 1.40
CA PRO A 65 -13.10 -9.99 2.32
C PRO A 65 -12.60 -9.80 3.74
N GLU A 66 -13.37 -9.10 4.56
CA GLU A 66 -13.09 -9.04 5.99
C GLU A 66 -13.19 -10.47 6.52
N THR A 67 -12.08 -10.97 7.07
CA THR A 67 -12.15 -12.22 7.83
C THR A 67 -13.08 -11.96 8.99
N LYS A 68 -14.33 -12.44 8.90
CA LYS A 68 -15.16 -12.61 10.08
C LYS A 68 -14.42 -13.62 10.94
N ILE A 69 -13.74 -13.14 11.98
CA ILE A 69 -13.29 -14.01 13.05
C ILE A 69 -14.58 -14.43 13.75
N GLU A 70 -15.13 -15.59 13.37
CA GLU A 70 -16.15 -16.21 14.21
C GLU A 70 -15.48 -16.53 15.55
N PRO A 71 -16.05 -16.11 16.68
CA PRO A 71 -15.49 -16.47 17.97
C PRO A 71 -15.43 -17.99 18.06
N LEU A 72 -14.25 -18.52 18.41
CA LEU A 72 -14.06 -19.92 18.74
C LEU A 72 -15.13 -20.31 19.78
N ARG A 73 -16.01 -21.24 19.40
CA ARG A 73 -17.00 -21.82 20.30
C ARG A 73 -16.34 -22.72 21.34
#